data_AF-C5KNB5-F1
#
_entry.id   AF-C5KNB5-F1
#
_cell.length_a   1.000
_cell.length_b   1.000
_cell.length_c   1.000
_cell.angle_alpha   90.00
_cell.angle_beta   90.00
_cell.angle_gamma   90.00
#
_symmetry.space_group_name_H-M   'P 1'
#
loop_
_entity.id
_entity.type
_entity.pdbx_description
1 polymer ?
#
loop_
_entity_poly.entity_id
_entity_poly.type
_entity_poly.pdbx_seq_one_letter_code
_entity_poly.pdbx_strand_id
1 'polypeptide(L)' 'MAPTPEFVKNKSNPVGYVQSSVRDFAAESRRLIQKCKKPDGKELQRMMYACGVGFFIMGFLGYTIDLVFIPINNLIMSS' A
#
# COMPACT_ATOMS: atom_id res chain seq x y z
N MET A 1 16.27 -3.74 24.63
CA MET A 1 16.02 -5.07 24.05
C MET A 1 15.62 -5.98 25.20
N ALA A 2 14.31 -6.18 25.43
CA ALA A 2 13.85 -7.05 26.51
C ALA A 2 14.37 -8.49 26.27
N PRO A 3 14.84 -9.21 27.30
CA PRO A 3 15.17 -10.62 27.16
C PRO A 3 13.87 -11.35 26.78
N THR A 4 13.82 -11.89 25.57
CA THR A 4 12.70 -12.73 25.15
C THR A 4 12.65 -13.95 26.07
N PRO A 5 11.50 -14.28 26.68
CA PRO A 5 11.38 -15.42 27.58
C PRO A 5 11.86 -16.70 26.88
N GLU A 6 12.63 -17.55 27.56
CA GLU A 6 13.23 -18.76 26.97
C GLU A 6 12.21 -19.72 26.34
N PHE A 7 10.95 -19.70 26.80
CA PHE A 7 9.83 -20.44 26.22
C PHE A 7 9.62 -20.16 24.72
N VAL A 8 9.80 -18.89 24.31
CA VAL A 8 9.69 -18.47 22.90
C VAL A 8 10.86 -18.98 22.06
N LYS A 9 12.02 -19.18 22.68
CA LYS A 9 13.22 -19.71 22.02
C LYS A 9 13.21 -21.25 21.96
N ASN A 10 12.32 -21.89 22.71
CA ASN A 10 12.21 -23.34 22.79
C ASN A 10 11.41 -23.90 21.61
N LYS A 11 12.11 -24.50 20.65
CA LYS A 11 11.57 -25.09 19.40
C LYS A 11 10.61 -26.27 19.62
N SER A 12 10.51 -26.80 20.85
CA SER A 12 9.63 -27.92 21.21
C SER A 12 8.18 -27.51 21.54
N ASN A 13 7.91 -26.21 21.75
CA ASN A 13 6.56 -25.69 21.99
C ASN A 13 5.95 -25.07 20.70
N PRO A 14 4.64 -25.21 20.46
CA PRO A 14 3.99 -24.71 19.25
C PRO A 14 4.16 -23.19 19.08
N VAL A 15 4.17 -22.44 20.19
CA VAL A 15 4.38 -20.97 20.19
C VAL A 15 5.81 -20.59 19.78
N GLY A 16 6.82 -21.34 20.25
CA GLY A 16 8.22 -21.10 19.89
C GLY A 16 8.53 -21.48 18.43
N TYR A 17 7.91 -22.56 17.93
CA TYR A 17 8.00 -22.94 16.51
C TYR A 17 7.47 -21.83 15.60
N VAL A 18 6.24 -21.37 15.83
CA VAL A 18 5.62 -20.28 15.06
C VAL A 18 6.47 -19.01 15.12
N GLN A 19 7.01 -18.64 16.29
CA GLN A 19 7.85 -17.46 16.40
C GLN A 19 9.16 -17.57 15.62
N SER A 20 9.81 -18.74 15.63
CA SER A 20 10.99 -18.97 14.79
C SER A 20 10.66 -18.91 13.29
N SER A 21 9.55 -19.52 12.86
CA SER A 21 9.10 -19.51 11.47
C SER A 21 8.80 -18.10 10.96
N VAL A 22 8.17 -17.24 11.76
CA VAL A 22 7.92 -15.83 11.37
C VAL A 22 9.22 -15.06 11.21
N ARG A 23 10.21 -15.29 12.09
CA ARG A 23 11.52 -14.64 12.00
C ARG A 23 12.30 -15.09 10.75
N ASP A 24 12.28 -16.38 10.46
CA ASP A 24 12.93 -16.94 9.28
C ASP A 24 12.24 -16.45 7.99
N PHE A 25 10.90 -16.42 7.97
CA PHE A 25 10.13 -15.87 6.85
C PHE A 25 10.42 -14.38 6.62
N ALA A 26 10.52 -13.56 7.68
CA ALA A 26 10.88 -12.16 7.56
C ALA A 26 12.32 -11.97 7.01
N ALA A 27 13.26 -12.83 7.41
CA ALA A 27 14.63 -12.80 6.90
C ALA A 27 14.69 -13.16 5.40
N GLU A 28 13.96 -14.19 4.97
CA GLU A 28 13.85 -14.58 3.56
C GLU A 28 13.12 -13.54 2.71
N SER A 29 12.06 -12.93 3.25
CA SER A 29 11.33 -11.82 2.59
C SER A 29 12.26 -10.63 2.32
N ARG A 30 13.14 -10.30 3.27
CA ARG A 30 14.12 -9.23 3.09
C ARG A 30 15.14 -9.57 1.99
N ARG A 31 15.62 -10.81 1.95
CA ARG A 31 16.54 -11.29 0.90
C ARG A 31 15.90 -11.24 -0.49
N LEU A 32 14.61 -11.55 -0.58
CA LEU A 32 13.85 -11.46 -1.83
C LEU A 32 13.79 -10.00 -2.33
N ILE A 33 13.36 -9.08 -1.46
CA ILE A 33 13.25 -7.65 -1.82
C ILE A 33 14.61 -7.06 -2.23
N GLN A 34 15.71 -7.52 -1.61
CA GLN A 34 17.06 -7.09 -1.98
C GLN A 34 17.51 -7.60 -3.35
N LYS A 35 17.00 -8.75 -3.82
CA LYS A 35 17.25 -9.28 -5.18
C LYS A 35 16.38 -8.61 -6.25
N CYS A 36 15.26 -8.00 -5.87
CA CYS A 36 14.41 -7.27 -6.81
C CYS A 36 15.15 -6.05 -7.38
N LYS A 37 15.01 -5.83 -8.69
CA LYS A 37 15.50 -4.60 -9.33
C LYS A 37 14.72 -3.41 -8.76
N LYS A 38 15.42 -2.54 -8.03
CA LYS A 38 14.84 -1.28 -7.56
C LYS A 38 14.63 -0.38 -8.78
N PRO A 39 13.46 0.28 -8.92
CA PRO A 39 13.23 1.20 -10.01
C PRO A 39 14.26 2.34 -9.94
N ASP A 40 14.80 2.70 -11.09
CA ASP A 40 15.73 3.82 -11.19
C ASP A 40 14.98 5.17 -11.06
N GLY A 41 15.67 6.24 -10.66
CA GLY A 41 15.06 7.56 -10.49
C GLY A 41 14.33 8.05 -11.74
N LYS A 42 14.85 7.73 -12.94
CA LYS A 42 14.19 8.10 -14.20
C LYS A 42 12.91 7.30 -14.47
N GLU A 43 12.88 6.03 -14.08
CA GLU A 43 11.71 5.17 -14.22
C GLU A 43 10.60 5.61 -13.27
N LEU A 44 10.97 5.94 -12.03
CA LEU A 44 10.05 6.45 -11.03
C LEU A 44 9.42 7.78 -11.46
N GLN A 45 10.22 8.70 -12.02
CA GLN A 45 9.72 9.99 -12.51
C GLN A 45 8.71 9.82 -13.66
N ARG A 46 8.95 8.90 -14.59
CA ARG A 46 8.00 8.59 -15.67
C ARG A 46 6.69 8.03 -15.12
N MET A 47 6.76 7.13 -14.15
CA MET A 47 5.58 6.58 -13.47
C MET A 47 4.81 7.66 -12.72
N MET A 48 5.50 8.50 -11.93
CA MET A 48 4.87 9.62 -11.22
C MET A 48 4.21 10.60 -12.18
N TYR A 49 4.82 10.89 -13.33
CA TYR A 49 4.22 11.76 -14.33
C TYR A 49 2.95 11.15 -14.91
N ALA A 50 2.99 9.88 -15.32
CA ALA A 50 1.82 9.18 -15.85
C ALA A 50 0.68 9.10 -14.81
N CYS A 51 0.99 8.71 -13.58
CA CYS A 51 0.02 8.66 -12.48
C CYS A 51 -0.52 10.05 -12.13
N GLY A 52 0.33 11.09 -12.13
CA GLY A 52 -0.06 12.46 -11.84
C GLY A 52 -1.04 13.02 -12.87
N VAL A 53 -0.79 12.77 -14.16
CA VAL A 53 -1.71 13.15 -15.24
C VAL A 53 -3.03 12.40 -15.11
N GLY A 54 -2.99 11.09 -14.85
CA GLY A 54 -4.20 10.29 -14.64
C GLY A 54 -5.03 10.79 -13.44
N PHE A 55 -4.39 11.07 -12.31
CA PHE A 55 -5.07 11.61 -11.13
C PHE A 55 -5.70 12.98 -11.42
N PHE A 56 -4.99 13.85 -12.14
CA PHE A 56 -5.49 15.16 -12.52
C PHE A 56 -6.74 15.07 -13.41
N ILE A 57 -6.72 14.20 -14.42
CA ILE A 57 -7.88 13.99 -15.32
C ILE A 57 -9.07 13.43 -14.53
N MET A 58 -8.85 12.39 -13.71
CA MET A 58 -9.93 11.78 -12.92
C MET A 58 -10.52 12.77 -11.92
N GLY A 59 -9.68 13.59 -11.28
CA GLY A 59 -10.13 14.64 -10.37
C GLY A 59 -10.93 15.74 -11.09
N PHE A 60 -10.44 16.20 -12.24
CA PHE A 60 -11.11 17.26 -13.00
C PHE A 60 -12.46 16.82 -13.58
N LEU A 61 -12.53 15.60 -14.11
CA LEU A 61 -13.78 15.02 -14.59
C LEU A 61 -14.79 14.87 -13.44
N GLY A 62 -14.37 14.31 -12.30
CA GLY A 62 -15.26 14.18 -11.13
C GLY A 62 -15.80 15.53 -10.65
N TYR A 63 -14.94 16.53 -10.51
CA TYR A 63 -15.35 17.86 -10.06
C TYR A 63 -16.33 18.55 -11.02
N THR A 64 -16.06 18.46 -12.33
CA THR A 64 -16.93 19.08 -13.35
C THR A 64 -18.31 18.42 -13.36
N ILE A 65 -18.33 17.09 -13.24
CA ILE A 65 -19.57 16.31 -13.22
C ILE A 65 -20.39 16.61 -11.96
N ASP A 66 -19.77 16.64 -10.78
CA ASP A 66 -20.45 17.00 -9.53
C ASP A 66 -21.02 18.42 -9.57
N LEU A 67 -20.27 19.39 -10.10
CA LEU A 67 -20.73 20.77 -10.24
C LEU A 67 -21.97 20.91 -11.12
N VAL A 68 -22.11 20.08 -12.16
CA VAL A 68 -23.27 20.10 -13.05
C VAL A 68 -24.47 19.39 -12.42
N PHE A 69 -24.24 18.32 -11.66
CA PHE A 69 -25.33 17.58 -11.03
C PHE A 69 -26.00 18.33 -9.86
N ILE A 70 -25.25 19.13 -9.08
CA ILE A 70 -25.81 19.92 -7.97
C ILE A 70 -26.98 20.85 -8.41
N PRO A 71 -26.82 21.73 -9.41
CA PRO A 71 -27.91 22.61 -9.84
C PRO A 71 -29.03 21.84 -10.54
N ILE A 72 -28.72 20.78 -11.30
CA ILE A 72 -29.73 19.95 -11.97
C ILE A 72 -30.64 19.29 -10.92
N ASN A 73 -30.07 18.70 -9.88
CA ASN A 73 -30.83 18.06 -8.81
C ASN A 73 -31.68 19.08 -8.02
N ASN A 74 -31.15 20.28 -7.78
CA ASN A 74 -31.89 21.34 -7.10
C ASN A 74 -33.08 21.86 -7.92
N LEU A 75 -32.95 21.97 -9.25
CA LEU A 75 -34.05 22.39 -10.13
C LEU A 75 -35.16 21.33 -10.23
N ILE A 76 -34.80 20.05 -10.28
CA ILE A 76 -35.80 18.96 -10.35
C ILE A 76 -36.51 18.78 -9.02
N MET A 77 -35.81 18.88 -7.89
CA MET A 77 -36.37 18.65 -6.55
C MET A 77 -37.17 19.84 -6.00
N SER A 78 -37.05 21.02 -6.60
CA SER A 78 -37.85 22.20 -6.24
C SER A 78 -39.25 22.20 -6.86
N SER A 79 -39.57 21.24 -7.74
CA SER A 79 -40.91 21.01 -8.29
C SER A 79 -41.65 19.94 -7.51
#